data_AF-A0A3N1HD70-F1
#
_entry.id   AF-A0A3N1HD70-F1
#
_cell.length_a   1.000
_cell.length_b   1.000
_cell.length_c   1.000
_cell.angle_alpha   90.00
_cell.angle_beta   90.00
_cell.angle_gamma   90.00
#
_symmetry.space_group_name_H-M   'P 1'
#
loop_
_entity.id
_entity.type
_entity.pdbx_description
1 polymer ?
#
loop_
_entity_poly.entity_id
_entity_poly.type
_entity_poly.pdbx_seq_one_letter_code
_entity_poly.pdbx_strand_id
1 'polypeptide(L)'
;MAVNGPNEWSELREWLSARVIRVDLTEFADPDRLRLSRALTALTSALGEGHDDESHLAAAVVRGELARGGAPRADDVLRTHLAIALVARTAEVRGVTPGGALVVADARQAAECRVLAEEVLALSPHPELIAFATDLLRRLDEARAWRWVEPDVWTAAVVGLAVLVLPFVGAAIGDPVVTVAGVLVGGALVFGFVVAHRKRRWAVDADAAFGRGGR
;
A
#
# COMPACT_ATOMS: atom_id res chain seq x y z
N MET A 1 -14.37 -8.64 -2.34
CA MET A 1 -13.76 -7.53 -3.09
C MET A 1 -12.59 -8.09 -3.86
N ALA A 2 -12.58 -7.95 -5.17
CA ALA A 2 -11.46 -8.42 -6.00
C ALA A 2 -10.24 -7.51 -5.76
N VAL A 3 -9.05 -8.12 -5.67
CA VAL A 3 -7.80 -7.42 -5.32
C VAL A 3 -7.16 -6.82 -6.55
N ASN A 4 -6.80 -5.53 -6.51
CA ASN A 4 -6.34 -4.79 -7.68
C ASN A 4 -7.31 -4.96 -8.88
N GLY A 5 -8.57 -5.25 -8.57
CA GLY A 5 -9.61 -5.40 -9.57
C GLY A 5 -9.91 -4.05 -10.19
N PRO A 6 -10.46 -4.04 -11.40
CA PRO A 6 -11.03 -2.81 -11.92
C PRO A 6 -12.06 -2.27 -10.91
N ASN A 7 -12.03 -0.96 -10.66
CA ASN A 7 -12.94 -0.27 -9.73
C ASN A 7 -12.82 -0.63 -8.23
N GLU A 8 -11.65 -1.11 -7.76
CA GLU A 8 -11.42 -1.45 -6.34
C GLU A 8 -11.80 -0.30 -5.39
N TRP A 9 -11.50 0.95 -5.76
CA TRP A 9 -11.90 2.11 -4.94
C TRP A 9 -13.42 2.24 -4.83
N SER A 10 -14.14 2.15 -5.95
CA SER A 10 -15.61 2.25 -5.97
C SER A 10 -16.25 1.13 -5.16
N GLU A 11 -15.76 -0.11 -5.28
CA GLU A 11 -16.23 -1.26 -4.47
C GLU A 11 -15.95 -1.04 -2.98
N LEU A 12 -14.76 -0.56 -2.63
CA LEU A 12 -14.39 -0.28 -1.24
C LEU A 12 -15.28 0.82 -0.67
N ARG A 13 -15.50 1.91 -1.42
CA ARG A 13 -16.33 3.03 -1.02
C ARG A 13 -17.79 2.61 -0.81
N GLU A 14 -18.36 1.82 -1.71
CA GLU A 14 -19.69 1.25 -1.54
C GLU A 14 -19.77 0.36 -0.29
N TRP A 15 -18.77 -0.51 -0.11
CA TRP A 15 -18.65 -1.40 1.03
C TRP A 15 -18.55 -0.65 2.37
N LEU A 16 -17.77 0.44 2.42
CA LEU A 16 -17.64 1.34 3.58
C LEU A 16 -18.93 2.11 3.83
N SER A 17 -19.57 2.63 2.78
CA SER A 17 -20.82 3.39 2.89
C SER A 17 -21.96 2.55 3.44
N ALA A 18 -22.05 1.28 3.04
CA ALA A 18 -23.00 0.32 3.59
C ALA A 18 -22.78 0.03 5.09
N ARG A 19 -21.57 0.32 5.60
CA ARG A 19 -21.13 0.05 6.99
C ARG A 19 -21.10 1.28 7.88
N VAL A 20 -21.23 2.47 7.31
CA VAL A 20 -21.53 3.67 8.09
C VAL A 20 -22.87 3.39 8.78
N ILE A 21 -22.76 3.03 10.06
CA ILE A 21 -23.88 2.46 10.81
C ILE A 21 -25.00 3.50 10.80
N ARG A 22 -26.20 3.08 10.41
CA ARG A 22 -27.43 3.84 10.69
C ARG A 22 -27.75 3.74 12.18
N VAL A 23 -26.90 4.34 13.01
CA VAL A 23 -27.15 4.47 14.43
C VAL A 23 -28.32 5.40 14.58
N ASP A 24 -29.37 4.96 15.27
CA ASP A 24 -30.44 5.87 15.65
C ASP A 24 -29.88 6.85 16.70
N LEU A 25 -29.54 8.04 16.22
CA LEU A 25 -28.97 9.11 17.03
C LEU A 25 -29.94 9.58 18.13
N THR A 26 -31.23 9.25 18.03
CA THR A 26 -32.23 9.62 19.04
C THR A 26 -32.03 8.87 20.36
N GLU A 27 -31.38 7.70 20.35
CA GLU A 27 -31.08 6.92 21.56
C GLU A 27 -29.96 7.53 22.43
N PHE A 28 -29.23 8.53 21.91
CA PHE A 28 -28.11 9.16 22.60
C PHE A 28 -28.53 10.48 23.24
N ALA A 29 -27.90 10.80 24.38
CA ALA A 29 -28.02 12.11 25.01
C ALA A 29 -27.48 13.21 24.07
N ASP A 30 -28.00 14.42 24.18
CA ASP A 30 -27.66 15.55 23.30
C ASP A 30 -26.15 15.79 23.09
N PRO A 31 -25.26 15.74 24.11
CA PRO A 31 -23.82 15.92 23.87
C PRO A 31 -23.24 14.81 22.98
N ASP A 32 -23.61 13.55 23.20
CA ASP A 32 -23.14 12.42 22.39
C ASP A 32 -23.76 12.43 20.99
N ARG A 33 -25.04 12.82 20.89
CA ARG A 33 -25.76 12.98 19.62
C ARG A 33 -25.04 13.97 18.70
N LEU A 34 -24.62 15.12 19.23
CA LEU A 34 -23.89 16.14 18.46
C LEU A 34 -22.49 15.67 18.03
N ARG A 35 -21.77 14.93 18.89
CA ARG A 35 -20.46 14.35 18.56
C ARG A 35 -20.60 13.34 17.42
N LEU A 36 -21.55 12.43 17.55
CA LEU A 36 -21.85 11.39 16.57
C LEU A 36 -22.34 11.99 15.24
N SER A 37 -23.18 13.02 15.27
CA SER A 37 -23.66 13.67 14.04
C SER A 37 -22.52 14.33 13.27
N ARG A 38 -21.59 15.03 13.95
CA ARG A 38 -20.43 15.64 13.28
C ARG A 38 -19.49 14.61 12.68
N ALA A 39 -19.19 13.55 13.43
CA ALA A 39 -18.39 12.42 12.96
C ALA A 39 -19.02 11.78 11.72
N LEU A 40 -20.33 11.54 11.75
CA LEU A 40 -21.10 10.97 10.65
C LEU A 40 -21.06 11.88 9.42
N THR A 41 -21.32 13.18 9.58
CA THR A 41 -21.28 14.15 8.47
C THR A 41 -19.92 14.17 7.79
N ALA A 42 -18.83 14.25 8.57
CA ALA A 42 -17.48 14.25 8.03
C ALA A 42 -17.18 12.96 7.25
N LEU A 43 -17.60 11.81 7.78
CA LEU A 43 -17.40 10.52 7.12
C LEU A 43 -18.23 10.39 5.84
N THR A 44 -19.49 10.82 5.85
CA THR A 44 -20.34 10.79 4.65
C THR A 44 -19.84 11.74 3.57
N SER A 45 -19.21 12.87 3.93
CA SER A 45 -18.55 13.76 2.98
C SER A 45 -17.39 13.06 2.30
N ALA A 46 -16.49 12.45 3.10
CA ALA A 46 -15.32 11.74 2.60
C ALA A 46 -15.66 10.51 1.74
N LEU A 47 -16.79 9.84 2.01
CA LEU A 47 -17.26 8.70 1.22
C LEU A 47 -18.13 9.12 0.01
N GLY A 48 -18.42 10.40 -0.16
CA GLY A 48 -19.20 10.95 -1.27
C GLY A 48 -18.52 10.78 -2.63
N GLU A 49 -19.18 11.22 -3.71
CA GLU A 49 -18.67 11.11 -5.09
C GLU A 49 -17.60 12.15 -5.47
N GLY A 50 -17.12 12.96 -4.52
CA GLY A 50 -16.50 14.25 -4.85
C GLY A 50 -15.01 14.44 -4.61
N HIS A 51 -14.40 13.83 -3.59
CA HIS A 51 -13.05 14.22 -3.15
C HIS A 51 -12.27 13.02 -2.58
N ASP A 52 -11.35 12.47 -3.36
CA ASP A 52 -10.44 11.37 -2.95
C ASP A 52 -9.40 11.80 -1.89
N ASP A 53 -9.50 13.01 -1.34
CA ASP A 53 -8.55 13.60 -0.38
C ASP A 53 -9.21 14.01 0.96
N GLU A 54 -10.48 13.65 1.24
CA GLU A 54 -11.17 14.12 2.47
C GLU A 54 -11.15 13.11 3.65
N SER A 55 -10.77 11.87 3.43
CA SER A 55 -10.74 10.80 4.44
C SER A 55 -9.76 11.11 5.57
N HIS A 56 -8.62 11.75 5.28
CA HIS A 56 -7.73 12.22 6.34
C HIS A 56 -8.37 13.29 7.25
N LEU A 57 -9.20 14.18 6.69
CA LEU A 57 -9.97 15.17 7.46
C LEU A 57 -11.07 14.49 8.28
N ALA A 58 -11.80 13.56 7.68
CA ALA A 58 -12.80 12.77 8.39
C ALA A 58 -12.17 12.01 9.57
N ALA A 59 -11.05 11.34 9.36
CA ALA A 59 -10.32 10.65 10.43
C ALA A 59 -9.88 11.62 11.55
N ALA A 60 -9.46 12.84 11.21
CA ALA A 60 -9.11 13.86 12.19
C ALA A 60 -10.33 14.33 13.00
N VAL A 61 -11.46 14.57 12.35
CA VAL A 61 -12.73 14.95 13.02
C VAL A 61 -13.17 13.84 13.97
N VAL A 62 -13.29 12.60 13.49
CA VAL A 62 -13.76 11.47 14.30
C VAL A 62 -12.82 11.21 15.48
N ARG A 63 -11.50 11.27 15.27
CA ARG A 63 -10.51 11.13 16.34
C ARG A 63 -10.65 12.24 17.39
N GLY A 64 -10.89 13.48 16.95
CA GLY A 64 -11.15 14.61 17.84
C GLY A 64 -12.43 14.45 18.65
N GLU A 65 -13.51 13.93 18.04
CA GLU A 65 -14.76 13.61 18.74
C GLU A 65 -14.55 12.48 19.76
N LEU A 66 -13.82 11.42 19.40
CA LEU A 66 -13.48 10.31 20.30
C LEU A 66 -12.64 10.78 21.51
N ALA A 67 -11.66 11.65 21.29
CA ALA A 67 -10.79 12.18 22.34
C ALA A 67 -11.50 13.04 23.39
N ARG A 68 -12.67 13.62 23.05
CA ARG A 68 -13.49 14.38 24.01
C ARG A 68 -14.17 13.47 25.05
N GLY A 69 -14.27 12.18 24.77
CA GLY A 69 -14.95 11.19 25.62
C GLY A 69 -16.47 11.39 25.70
N GLY A 70 -17.17 10.37 26.17
CA GLY A 70 -18.60 10.43 26.47
C GLY A 70 -19.14 9.09 26.96
N ALA A 71 -20.39 8.77 26.64
CA ALA A 71 -20.94 7.47 27.00
C ALA A 71 -20.16 6.34 26.28
N PRO A 72 -19.88 5.20 26.94
CA PRO A 72 -19.15 4.08 26.35
C PRO A 72 -19.73 3.62 25.00
N ARG A 73 -21.06 3.55 24.90
CA ARG A 73 -21.77 3.19 23.66
C ARG A 73 -21.53 4.19 22.52
N ALA A 74 -21.42 5.49 22.82
CA ALA A 74 -21.11 6.50 21.82
C ALA A 74 -19.66 6.39 21.34
N ASP A 75 -18.74 6.14 22.28
CA ASP A 75 -17.33 5.94 21.95
C ASP A 75 -17.09 4.66 21.14
N ASP A 76 -17.85 3.58 21.37
CA ASP A 76 -17.81 2.35 20.55
C ASP A 76 -18.19 2.64 19.08
N VAL A 77 -19.23 3.45 18.89
CA VAL A 77 -19.68 3.90 17.56
C VAL A 77 -18.61 4.78 16.91
N LEU A 78 -18.00 5.71 17.66
CA LEU A 78 -16.92 6.56 17.14
C LEU A 78 -15.66 5.77 16.79
N ARG A 79 -15.30 4.71 17.54
CA ARG A 79 -14.18 3.82 17.17
C ARG A 79 -14.45 3.11 15.85
N THR A 80 -15.69 2.68 15.62
CA THR A 80 -16.08 2.08 14.33
C THR A 80 -16.02 3.11 13.20
N HIS A 81 -16.56 4.32 13.38
CA HIS A 81 -16.45 5.39 12.38
C HIS A 81 -15.00 5.78 12.09
N LEU A 82 -14.13 5.80 13.11
CA LEU A 82 -12.72 6.10 12.94
C LEU A 82 -12.04 4.99 12.14
N ALA A 83 -12.33 3.72 12.43
CA ALA A 83 -11.83 2.60 11.64
C ALA A 83 -12.25 2.69 10.17
N ILE A 84 -13.52 3.05 9.88
CA ILE A 84 -13.99 3.28 8.51
C ILE A 84 -13.22 4.43 7.84
N ALA A 85 -13.05 5.56 8.53
CA ALA A 85 -12.30 6.70 8.01
C ALA A 85 -10.82 6.36 7.73
N LEU A 86 -10.19 5.58 8.60
CA LEU A 86 -8.82 5.11 8.40
C LEU A 86 -8.71 4.14 7.21
N VAL A 87 -9.68 3.24 7.05
CA VAL A 87 -9.76 2.36 5.87
C VAL A 87 -9.93 3.18 4.59
N ALA A 88 -10.81 4.17 4.57
CA ALA A 88 -10.96 5.09 3.44
C ALA A 88 -9.64 5.81 3.14
N ARG A 89 -8.95 6.31 4.18
CA ARG A 89 -7.62 6.94 4.04
C ARG A 89 -6.58 6.02 3.41
N THR A 90 -6.66 4.71 3.61
CA THR A 90 -5.73 3.79 2.91
C THR A 90 -5.86 3.87 1.40
N ALA A 91 -7.03 4.24 0.85
CA ALA A 91 -7.21 4.43 -0.58
C ALA A 91 -6.52 5.72 -1.06
N GLU A 92 -6.60 6.81 -0.30
CA GLU A 92 -5.93 8.09 -0.62
C GLU A 92 -4.39 7.96 -0.64
N VAL A 93 -3.85 7.15 0.27
CA VAL A 93 -2.42 6.88 0.33
C VAL A 93 -1.96 6.02 -0.85
N ARG A 94 -2.84 5.19 -1.40
CA ARG A 94 -2.53 4.30 -2.53
C ARG A 94 -2.73 5.04 -3.86
N GLY A 95 -1.92 4.70 -4.85
CA GLY A 95 -2.13 5.19 -6.21
C GLY A 95 -3.33 4.50 -6.86
N VAL A 96 -4.20 5.26 -7.51
CA VAL A 96 -5.29 4.73 -8.34
C VAL A 96 -4.77 4.54 -9.77
N THR A 97 -4.90 3.33 -10.31
CA THR A 97 -4.53 3.04 -11.70
C THR A 97 -5.61 3.55 -12.66
N PRO A 98 -5.35 3.67 -13.98
CA PRO A 98 -6.39 4.02 -14.95
C PRO A 98 -7.60 3.07 -14.95
N GLY A 99 -7.42 1.82 -14.49
CA GLY A 99 -8.50 0.85 -14.32
C GLY A 99 -9.22 0.94 -12.97
N GLY A 100 -8.87 1.87 -12.09
CA GLY A 100 -9.49 2.04 -10.77
C GLY A 100 -8.98 1.07 -9.69
N ALA A 101 -7.85 0.38 -9.93
CA ALA A 101 -7.23 -0.48 -8.94
C ALA A 101 -6.38 0.34 -7.95
N LEU A 102 -6.28 -0.10 -6.68
CA LEU A 102 -5.51 0.60 -5.65
C LEU A 102 -4.14 -0.05 -5.45
N VAL A 103 -3.09 0.63 -5.92
CA VAL A 103 -1.73 0.10 -5.92
C VAL A 103 -0.83 0.91 -4.97
N VAL A 104 0.00 0.20 -4.21
CA VAL A 104 1.08 0.80 -3.44
C VAL A 104 2.27 0.99 -4.39
N ALA A 105 2.59 2.23 -4.75
CA ALA A 105 3.60 2.57 -5.74
C ALA A 105 4.99 2.82 -5.12
N ASP A 106 5.08 3.07 -3.81
CA ASP A 106 6.35 3.31 -3.14
C ASP A 106 6.43 2.79 -1.69
N ALA A 107 7.65 2.81 -1.13
CA ALA A 107 7.91 2.36 0.23
C ALA A 107 7.28 3.25 1.32
N ARG A 108 7.06 4.53 1.03
CA ARG A 108 6.43 5.47 1.96
C ARG A 108 4.93 5.18 2.04
N GLN A 109 4.25 5.00 0.90
CA GLN A 109 2.85 4.57 0.85
C GLN A 109 2.66 3.23 1.56
N ALA A 110 3.55 2.26 1.35
CA ALA A 110 3.51 0.98 2.06
C ALA A 110 3.63 1.12 3.59
N ALA A 111 4.49 2.03 4.06
CA ALA A 111 4.68 2.28 5.48
C ALA A 111 3.45 2.99 6.07
N GLU A 112 2.91 3.98 5.38
CA GLU A 112 1.72 4.71 5.84
C GLU A 112 0.47 3.83 5.85
N CYS A 113 0.23 3.02 4.81
CA CYS A 113 -0.87 2.05 4.83
C CYS A 113 -0.74 1.02 5.96
N ARG A 114 0.49 0.61 6.32
CA ARG A 114 0.72 -0.30 7.45
C ARG A 114 0.31 0.35 8.76
N VAL A 115 0.75 1.59 9.02
CA VAL A 115 0.37 2.34 10.22
C VAL A 115 -1.15 2.48 10.32
N LEU A 116 -1.82 2.83 9.21
CA LEU A 116 -3.28 2.94 9.18
C LEU A 116 -3.97 1.61 9.49
N ALA A 117 -3.50 0.49 8.92
CA ALA A 117 -4.06 -0.83 9.18
C ALA A 117 -3.86 -1.27 10.64
N GLU A 118 -2.69 -1.00 11.21
CA GLU A 118 -2.39 -1.27 12.63
C GLU A 118 -3.28 -0.42 13.55
N GLU A 119 -3.50 0.86 13.24
CA GLU A 119 -4.46 1.71 13.96
C GLU A 119 -5.88 1.15 13.89
N VAL A 120 -6.33 0.67 12.72
CA VAL A 120 -7.64 0.02 12.57
C VAL A 120 -7.75 -1.20 13.49
N LEU A 121 -6.73 -2.05 13.56
CA LEU A 121 -6.73 -3.21 14.46
C LEU A 121 -6.73 -2.81 15.94
N ALA A 122 -5.97 -1.77 16.31
CA ALA A 122 -5.90 -1.27 17.68
C ALA A 122 -7.26 -0.74 18.17
N LEU A 123 -8.10 -0.22 17.28
CA LEU A 123 -9.46 0.24 17.61
C LEU A 123 -10.43 -0.91 17.92
N SER A 124 -10.05 -2.17 17.64
CA SER A 124 -10.89 -3.37 17.78
C SER A 124 -12.31 -3.19 17.22
N PRO A 125 -12.46 -2.82 15.93
CA PRO A 125 -13.76 -2.52 15.32
C PRO A 125 -14.52 -3.81 14.96
N HIS A 126 -15.61 -3.66 14.20
CA HIS A 126 -16.37 -4.78 13.65
C HIS A 126 -15.46 -5.82 12.94
N PRO A 127 -15.74 -7.14 13.05
CA PRO A 127 -14.88 -8.22 12.53
C PRO A 127 -14.51 -8.11 11.05
N GLU A 128 -15.38 -7.51 10.24
CA GLU A 128 -15.09 -7.33 8.81
C GLU A 128 -14.02 -6.25 8.55
N LEU A 129 -13.95 -5.20 9.36
CA LEU A 129 -12.88 -4.20 9.30
C LEU A 129 -11.55 -4.79 9.81
N ILE A 130 -11.62 -5.66 10.81
CA ILE A 130 -10.47 -6.45 11.28
C ILE A 130 -9.97 -7.36 10.15
N ALA A 131 -10.87 -8.06 9.46
CA ALA A 131 -10.52 -8.90 8.33
C ALA A 131 -9.88 -8.09 7.20
N PHE A 132 -10.43 -6.91 6.88
CA PHE A 132 -9.85 -5.99 5.90
C PHE A 132 -8.43 -5.56 6.30
N ALA A 133 -8.23 -5.08 7.53
CA ALA A 133 -6.93 -4.59 7.99
C ALA A 133 -5.88 -5.71 8.04
N THR A 134 -6.27 -6.89 8.51
CA THR A 134 -5.39 -8.07 8.52
C THR A 134 -4.98 -8.49 7.12
N ASP A 135 -5.94 -8.50 6.19
CA ASP A 135 -5.66 -8.84 4.80
C ASP A 135 -4.78 -7.78 4.12
N LEU A 136 -5.00 -6.50 4.40
CA LEU A 136 -4.14 -5.42 3.93
C LEU A 136 -2.70 -5.57 4.44
N LEU A 137 -2.50 -5.88 5.72
CA LEU A 137 -1.16 -6.14 6.28
C LEU A 137 -0.47 -7.32 5.59
N ARG A 138 -1.18 -8.45 5.43
CA ARG A 138 -0.68 -9.62 4.70
C ARG A 138 -0.23 -9.23 3.29
N ARG A 139 -1.02 -8.43 2.57
CA ARG A 139 -0.67 -7.95 1.22
C ARG A 139 0.53 -7.01 1.22
N LEU A 140 0.66 -6.13 2.22
CA LEU A 140 1.82 -5.24 2.34
C LEU A 140 3.11 -6.03 2.63
N ASP A 141 3.02 -7.14 3.36
CA ASP A 141 4.14 -8.05 3.60
C ASP A 141 4.51 -8.82 2.33
N GLU A 142 3.52 -9.33 1.58
CA GLU A 142 3.73 -9.96 0.27
C GLU A 142 4.32 -8.98 -0.76
N ALA A 143 3.87 -7.73 -0.76
CA ALA A 143 4.39 -6.67 -1.63
C ALA A 143 5.85 -6.33 -1.31
N ARG A 144 6.26 -6.45 -0.04
CA ARG A 144 7.64 -6.26 0.39
C ARG A 144 8.57 -7.38 -0.09
N ALA A 145 8.04 -8.54 -0.45
CA ALA A 145 8.83 -9.62 -1.01
C ALA A 145 9.53 -9.17 -2.31
N TRP A 146 10.79 -9.57 -2.44
CA TRP A 146 11.56 -9.29 -3.64
C TRP A 146 11.12 -10.24 -4.76
N ARG A 147 10.86 -9.70 -5.95
CA ARG A 147 10.58 -10.49 -7.14
C ARG A 147 11.70 -10.30 -8.14
N TRP A 148 12.16 -11.41 -8.71
CA TRP A 148 13.03 -11.36 -9.88
C TRP A 148 12.22 -10.90 -11.07
N VAL A 149 12.61 -9.77 -11.66
CA VAL A 149 12.08 -9.33 -12.95
C VAL A 149 12.94 -9.98 -14.02
N GLU A 150 12.29 -10.62 -14.98
CA GLU A 150 12.99 -11.30 -16.07
C GLU A 150 13.82 -10.27 -16.85
N PRO A 151 15.15 -10.43 -16.93
CA PRO A 151 16.01 -9.46 -17.59
C PRO A 151 15.71 -9.40 -19.08
N ASP A 152 15.84 -8.21 -19.66
CA ASP A 152 15.84 -8.06 -21.11
C ASP A 152 17.00 -8.89 -21.70
N VAL A 153 16.72 -9.67 -22.73
CA VAL A 153 17.61 -10.68 -23.33
C VAL A 153 18.98 -10.07 -23.67
N TRP A 154 18.98 -8.80 -24.12
CA TRP A 154 20.19 -8.06 -24.46
C TRP A 154 21.09 -7.78 -23.26
N THR A 155 20.53 -7.36 -22.12
CA THR A 155 21.34 -7.10 -20.92
C THR A 155 21.90 -8.39 -20.32
N ALA A 156 21.12 -9.48 -20.33
CA ALA A 156 21.61 -10.80 -19.92
C ALA A 156 22.76 -11.29 -20.83
N ALA A 157 22.64 -11.10 -22.14
CA ALA A 157 23.66 -11.51 -23.10
C ALA A 157 24.97 -10.71 -22.93
N VAL A 158 24.90 -9.39 -22.74
CA VAL A 158 26.08 -8.53 -22.53
C VAL A 158 26.82 -8.89 -21.24
N VAL A 159 26.09 -9.09 -20.13
CA VAL A 159 26.71 -9.50 -18.87
C VAL A 159 27.30 -10.90 -18.98
N GLY A 160 26.60 -11.84 -19.60
CA GLY A 160 27.10 -13.19 -19.85
C GLY A 160 28.40 -13.17 -20.68
N LEU A 161 28.44 -12.37 -21.75
CA LEU A 161 29.63 -12.22 -22.58
C LEU A 161 30.79 -11.59 -21.80
N ALA A 162 30.55 -10.54 -21.02
CA ALA A 162 31.58 -9.90 -20.22
C ALA A 162 32.21 -10.87 -19.21
N VAL A 163 31.38 -11.65 -18.52
CA VAL A 163 31.83 -12.66 -17.54
C VAL A 163 32.61 -13.79 -18.22
N LEU A 164 32.24 -14.18 -19.45
CA LEU A 164 32.94 -15.24 -20.19
C LEU A 164 34.29 -14.78 -20.74
N VAL A 165 34.37 -13.55 -21.27
CA VAL A 165 35.52 -13.06 -22.03
C VAL A 165 36.62 -12.48 -21.11
N LEU A 166 36.26 -11.70 -20.09
CA LEU A 166 37.22 -10.99 -19.24
C LEU A 166 38.25 -11.91 -18.54
N PRO A 167 37.87 -13.06 -17.95
CA PRO A 167 38.83 -13.95 -17.29
C PRO A 167 39.74 -14.69 -18.28
N PHE A 168 39.22 -15.02 -19.46
CA PHE A 168 39.97 -15.75 -20.49
C PHE A 168 41.09 -14.91 -21.10
N VAL A 169 40.89 -13.60 -21.25
CA VAL A 169 41.93 -12.69 -21.73
C VAL A 169 43.10 -12.60 -20.75
N GLY A 170 42.83 -12.56 -19.44
CA GLY A 170 43.89 -12.56 -18.41
C GLY A 170 44.69 -13.87 -18.39
N ALA A 171 44.00 -15.00 -18.49
CA ALA A 171 44.64 -16.32 -18.54
C ALA A 171 45.52 -16.50 -19.79
N ALA A 172 45.08 -15.98 -20.94
CA ALA A 172 45.84 -16.09 -22.20
C ALA A 172 47.15 -15.28 -22.19
N ILE A 173 47.21 -14.20 -21.41
CA ILE A 173 48.41 -13.33 -21.30
C ILE A 173 49.37 -13.85 -20.20
N GLY A 174 48.93 -14.80 -19.37
CA GLY A 174 49.74 -15.38 -18.29
C GLY A 174 49.96 -14.43 -17.11
N ASP A 175 49.22 -13.33 -17.02
CA ASP A 175 49.32 -12.36 -15.93
C ASP A 175 48.28 -12.68 -14.83
N PRO A 176 48.73 -13.10 -13.62
CA PRO A 176 47.82 -13.40 -12.52
C PRO A 176 47.08 -12.16 -12.00
N VAL A 177 47.67 -10.96 -12.10
CA VAL A 177 47.04 -9.72 -11.64
C VAL A 177 45.85 -9.37 -12.54
N VAL A 178 46.02 -9.50 -13.86
CA VAL A 178 44.95 -9.25 -14.84
C VAL A 178 43.81 -10.26 -14.66
N THR A 179 44.13 -11.52 -14.39
CA THR A 179 43.12 -12.56 -14.10
C THR A 179 42.30 -12.22 -12.85
N VAL A 180 42.96 -11.84 -11.74
CA VAL A 180 42.28 -11.47 -10.49
C VAL A 180 41.40 -10.23 -10.69
N ALA A 181 41.90 -9.21 -11.39
CA ALA A 181 41.12 -8.01 -11.71
C ALA A 181 39.89 -8.35 -12.58
N GLY A 182 40.04 -9.21 -13.58
CA GLY A 182 38.94 -9.68 -14.42
C GLY A 182 37.86 -10.43 -13.64
N VAL A 183 38.25 -11.30 -12.71
CA VAL A 183 37.32 -12.01 -11.82
C VAL A 183 36.58 -11.03 -10.90
N LEU A 184 37.28 -10.06 -10.31
CA LEU A 184 36.65 -9.05 -9.45
C LEU A 184 35.66 -8.17 -10.21
N VAL A 185 36.03 -7.72 -11.42
CA VAL A 185 35.14 -6.92 -12.28
C VAL A 185 33.94 -7.75 -12.74
N GLY A 186 34.16 -9.00 -13.16
CA GLY A 186 33.07 -9.91 -13.54
C GLY A 186 32.11 -10.18 -12.38
N GLY A 187 32.64 -10.42 -11.19
CA GLY A 187 31.86 -10.59 -9.96
C GLY A 187 31.05 -9.34 -9.60
N ALA A 188 31.66 -8.16 -9.70
CA ALA A 188 30.98 -6.88 -9.48
C ALA A 188 29.88 -6.62 -10.51
N LEU A 189 30.09 -6.99 -11.79
CA LEU A 189 29.07 -6.89 -12.84
C LEU A 189 27.90 -7.82 -12.59
N VAL A 190 28.14 -9.09 -12.24
CA VAL A 190 27.08 -10.04 -11.88
C VAL A 190 26.33 -9.56 -10.65
N PHE A 191 27.04 -9.09 -9.62
CA PHE A 191 26.43 -8.55 -8.42
C PHE A 191 25.57 -7.33 -8.72
N GLY A 192 26.09 -6.37 -9.49
CA GLY A 192 25.35 -5.20 -9.94
C GLY A 192 24.12 -5.55 -10.76
N PHE A 193 24.24 -6.51 -11.68
CA PHE A 193 23.14 -7.02 -12.49
C PHE A 193 22.04 -7.65 -11.63
N VAL A 194 22.42 -8.50 -10.68
CA VAL A 194 21.52 -9.13 -9.70
C VAL A 194 20.80 -8.07 -8.88
N VAL A 195 21.53 -7.09 -8.34
CA VAL A 195 20.95 -6.01 -7.52
C VAL A 195 20.02 -5.13 -8.36
N ALA A 196 20.36 -4.85 -9.62
CA ALA A 196 19.54 -4.03 -10.52
C ALA A 196 18.24 -4.73 -10.95
N HIS A 197 18.25 -6.06 -11.11
CA HIS A 197 17.08 -6.84 -11.53
C HIS A 197 16.22 -7.31 -10.36
N ARG A 198 16.70 -7.14 -9.13
CA ARG A 198 15.92 -7.39 -7.93
C ARG A 198 15.04 -6.18 -7.64
N LYS A 199 13.87 -6.12 -8.27
CA LYS A 199 12.85 -5.12 -7.93
C LYS A 199 11.95 -5.64 -6.81
N ARG A 200 11.44 -4.73 -5.97
CA ARG A 200 10.37 -5.09 -5.03
C ARG A 200 9.09 -5.31 -5.81
N ARG A 201 8.27 -6.28 -5.40
CA ARG A 201 7.06 -6.68 -6.15
C ARG A 201 6.12 -5.51 -6.43
N TRP A 202 5.95 -4.58 -5.48
CA TRP A 202 5.13 -3.38 -5.68
C TRP A 202 5.61 -2.47 -6.81
N ALA A 203 6.93 -2.34 -7.04
CA ALA A 203 7.45 -1.51 -8.12
C ALA A 203 7.12 -2.13 -9.50
N VAL A 204 7.16 -3.46 -9.59
CA VAL A 204 6.84 -4.20 -10.81
C VAL A 204 5.35 -4.13 -11.12
N ASP A 205 4.52 -4.36 -10.11
CA ASP A 205 3.07 -4.34 -10.25
C ASP A 205 2.57 -2.91 -10.57
N ALA A 206 3.20 -1.87 -9.99
CA ALA A 206 2.92 -0.48 -10.33
C ALA A 206 3.36 -0.13 -11.76
N ASP A 207 4.59 -0.48 -12.18
CA ASP A 207 5.08 -0.21 -13.54
C ASP A 207 4.18 -0.85 -14.61
N ALA A 208 3.69 -2.08 -14.35
CA ALA A 208 2.73 -2.76 -15.22
C ALA A 208 1.36 -2.09 -15.21
N ALA A 209 0.84 -1.72 -14.03
CA ALA A 209 -0.49 -1.14 -13.90
C ALA A 209 -0.59 0.29 -14.43
N PHE A 210 0.51 1.06 -14.40
CA PHE A 210 0.58 2.41 -14.97
C PHE A 210 1.07 2.44 -16.44
N GLY A 211 1.27 1.27 -17.06
CA GLY A 211 1.69 1.18 -18.47
C GLY A 211 3.09 1.73 -18.75
N ARG A 212 3.95 1.87 -17.74
CA ARG A 212 5.34 2.36 -17.91
C ARG A 212 6.33 1.25 -18.27
N GLY A 213 5.92 -0.02 -18.14
CA GLY A 213 6.76 -1.18 -18.45
C GLY A 213 6.87 -1.58 -19.92
N GLY A 214 6.30 -0.80 -20.85
CA GLY A 214 6.32 -1.09 -22.29
C GLY A 214 7.22 -0.15 -23.08
N ARG A 215 8.53 -0.42 -23.10
CA ARG A 215 9.47 -0.01 -24.16
C ARG A 215 10.59 -1.03 -24.28
#